data_AF-A0A1Y2F6Q1-F1
#
_entry.id   AF-A0A1Y2F6Q1-F1
#
_cell.length_a   1.000
_cell.length_b   1.000
_cell.length_c   1.000
_cell.angle_alpha   90.00
_cell.angle_beta   90.00
_cell.angle_gamma   90.00
#
_symmetry.space_group_name_H-M   'P 1'
#
loop_
_entity.id
_entity.type
_entity.pdbx_description
1 polymer ?
#
loop_
_entity_poly.entity_id
_entity_poly.type
_entity_poly.pdbx_seq_one_letter_code
_entity_poly.pdbx_strand_id
1 'polypeptide(L)'
;MLTVFLTLCILTPYLLYVFLARYLALSDRRRKSPIVHTNELASSLVLGTALFYVGGYDESFDLFVLPATTHLAVVGYSLLAEFEDLHYSLPQIKSWPWTMRLVAGGAVLLVLLFSILHVHYAITLWGFRIALGGYLATFLILPCLTGLLCYALVRNERDSGIVGDVEVELSSTARALLNRPRTDTGASTSASSSRQDRSKRQAANSRQASKVDGDEEESVAMLPSAAQEEDEDALDALDRFDETSSLRNVPPVPLEHDIRPHTGILTTPAAVTTLGLGRTKLRFHLHHYQIFAYLALFTRFATFWSRTAAGLALGSMIHGLAAYGMDSLFAYEDDLG
;
A
#
# COMPACT_ATOMS: atom_id res chain seq x y z
N MET A 1 -13.74 10.83 -29.13
CA MET A 1 -12.48 10.98 -28.37
C MET A 1 -12.61 10.50 -26.94
N LEU A 2 -13.57 11.00 -26.14
CA LEU A 2 -13.80 10.52 -24.76
C LEU A 2 -13.83 8.99 -24.64
N THR A 3 -14.65 8.29 -25.45
CA THR A 3 -14.74 6.82 -25.38
C THR A 3 -13.40 6.13 -25.61
N VAL A 4 -12.60 6.64 -26.57
CA VAL A 4 -11.27 6.10 -26.87
C VAL A 4 -10.31 6.36 -25.71
N PHE A 5 -10.34 7.56 -25.14
CA PHE A 5 -9.58 7.92 -23.94
C PHE A 5 -9.94 7.02 -22.75
N LEU A 6 -11.23 6.88 -22.43
CA LEU A 6 -11.69 6.03 -21.32
C LEU A 6 -11.29 4.57 -21.53
N THR A 7 -11.36 4.09 -22.77
CA THR A 7 -10.95 2.72 -23.09
C THR A 7 -9.44 2.54 -22.92
N LEU A 8 -8.64 3.36 -23.61
CA LEU A 8 -7.19 3.18 -23.69
C LEU A 8 -6.43 3.64 -22.44
N CYS A 9 -6.93 4.64 -21.71
CA CYS A 9 -6.20 5.25 -20.60
C CYS A 9 -6.79 4.91 -19.21
N ILE A 10 -8.00 4.36 -19.14
CA ILE A 10 -8.64 4.01 -17.86
C ILE A 10 -8.92 2.50 -17.82
N LEU A 11 -9.73 1.98 -18.74
CA LEU A 11 -10.16 0.59 -18.74
C LEU A 11 -9.01 -0.38 -19.00
N THR A 12 -8.28 -0.22 -20.12
CA THR A 12 -7.19 -1.14 -20.48
C THR A 12 -6.07 -1.17 -19.44
N PRO A 13 -5.56 -0.04 -18.92
CA PRO A 13 -4.54 -0.06 -17.87
C PRO A 13 -5.03 -0.67 -16.56
N TYR A 14 -6.29 -0.46 -16.17
CA TYR A 14 -6.89 -1.12 -15.00
C TYR A 14 -6.93 -2.64 -15.18
N LEU A 15 -7.41 -3.11 -16.34
CA LEU A 15 -7.44 -4.55 -16.67
C LEU A 15 -6.04 -5.14 -16.76
N LEU A 16 -5.09 -4.40 -17.33
CA LEU A 16 -3.68 -4.79 -17.40
C LEU A 16 -3.10 -4.99 -16.00
N TYR A 17 -3.34 -4.07 -15.06
CA TYR A 17 -2.94 -4.25 -13.67
C TYR A 17 -3.54 -5.52 -13.07
N VAL A 18 -4.85 -5.72 -13.20
CA VAL A 18 -5.53 -6.90 -12.63
C VAL A 18 -4.98 -8.20 -13.22
N PHE A 19 -4.67 -8.20 -14.51
CA PHE A 19 -4.04 -9.32 -15.19
C PHE A 19 -2.62 -9.58 -14.65
N LEU A 20 -1.76 -8.55 -14.59
CA LEU A 20 -0.39 -8.66 -14.08
C LEU A 20 -0.36 -9.12 -12.62
N ALA A 21 -1.23 -8.54 -11.77
CA ALA A 21 -1.35 -8.92 -10.37
C ALA A 21 -1.76 -10.39 -10.19
N ARG A 22 -2.51 -10.96 -11.14
CA ARG A 22 -2.87 -12.38 -11.13
C ARG A 22 -1.75 -13.26 -11.67
N TYR A 23 -1.16 -12.87 -12.79
CA TYR A 23 -0.18 -13.67 -13.51
C TYR A 23 1.18 -13.71 -12.79
N LEU A 24 1.64 -12.56 -12.30
CA LEU A 24 2.93 -12.41 -11.62
C LEU A 24 2.85 -12.62 -10.10
N ALA A 25 1.65 -12.90 -9.57
CA ALA A 25 1.41 -13.05 -8.13
C ALA A 25 1.95 -11.87 -7.30
N LEU A 26 1.75 -10.64 -7.80
CA LEU A 26 2.21 -9.40 -7.17
C LEU A 26 1.81 -9.34 -5.68
N SER A 27 2.78 -9.01 -4.81
CA SER A 27 2.63 -8.97 -3.36
C SER A 27 1.63 -7.92 -2.89
N ASP A 28 1.48 -6.83 -3.64
CA ASP A 28 0.55 -5.73 -3.32
C ASP A 28 -0.92 -6.03 -3.67
N ARG A 29 -1.23 -7.31 -3.94
CA ARG A 29 -2.58 -7.74 -4.28
C ARG A 29 -3.42 -7.92 -3.01
N ARG A 30 -4.18 -6.88 -2.66
CA ARG A 30 -5.37 -7.07 -1.83
C ARG A 30 -6.39 -7.93 -2.59
N ARG A 31 -6.90 -8.99 -1.97
CA ARG A 31 -7.98 -9.79 -2.56
C ARG A 31 -9.26 -8.96 -2.58
N LYS A 32 -9.64 -8.49 -3.77
CA LYS A 32 -10.89 -7.75 -4.00
C LYS A 32 -11.95 -8.67 -4.59
N SER A 33 -13.20 -8.50 -4.14
CA SER A 33 -14.33 -9.20 -4.75
C SER A 33 -14.63 -8.61 -6.14
N PRO A 34 -15.29 -9.37 -7.05
CA PRO A 34 -15.70 -8.84 -8.35
C PRO A 34 -16.57 -7.58 -8.28
N ILE A 35 -17.37 -7.46 -7.21
CA ILE A 35 -18.23 -6.29 -6.96
C ILE A 35 -17.36 -5.06 -6.66
N VAL A 36 -16.34 -5.20 -5.82
CA VAL A 36 -15.40 -4.12 -5.50
C VAL A 36 -14.66 -3.65 -6.76
N HIS A 37 -14.16 -4.58 -7.58
CA HIS A 37 -13.52 -4.24 -8.86
C HIS A 37 -14.46 -3.46 -9.80
N THR A 38 -15.72 -3.89 -9.90
CA THR A 38 -16.72 -3.20 -10.75
C THR A 38 -16.98 -1.78 -10.23
N ASN A 39 -17.10 -1.60 -8.91
CA ASN A 39 -17.35 -0.28 -8.31
C ASN A 39 -16.15 0.67 -8.49
N GLU A 40 -14.93 0.17 -8.31
CA GLU A 40 -13.70 0.93 -8.53
C GLU A 40 -13.53 1.32 -9.99
N LEU A 41 -13.82 0.41 -10.92
CA LEU A 41 -13.76 0.69 -12.35
C LEU A 41 -14.79 1.73 -12.75
N ALA A 42 -16.04 1.63 -12.27
CA ALA A 42 -17.08 2.64 -12.50
C ALA A 42 -16.65 4.02 -11.98
N SER A 43 -16.11 4.06 -10.75
CA SER A 43 -15.57 5.28 -10.16
C SER A 43 -14.40 5.86 -10.97
N SER A 44 -13.52 4.99 -11.47
CA SER A 44 -12.39 5.39 -12.32
C SER A 44 -12.86 5.95 -13.66
N LEU A 45 -13.95 5.43 -14.23
CA LEU A 45 -14.55 5.97 -15.46
C LEU A 45 -15.20 7.34 -15.23
N VAL A 46 -15.87 7.55 -14.09
CA VAL A 46 -16.40 8.87 -13.70
C VAL A 46 -15.27 9.87 -13.52
N LEU A 47 -14.23 9.50 -12.76
CA LEU A 47 -13.05 10.33 -12.57
C LEU A 47 -12.32 10.60 -13.89
N GLY A 48 -12.14 9.59 -14.72
CA GLY A 48 -11.56 9.71 -16.06
C GLY A 48 -12.36 10.65 -16.96
N THR A 49 -13.68 10.64 -16.87
CA THR A 49 -14.54 11.58 -17.60
C THR A 49 -14.34 13.01 -17.09
N ALA A 50 -14.26 13.21 -15.78
CA ALA A 50 -13.96 14.52 -15.20
C ALA A 50 -12.56 15.00 -15.61
N LEU A 51 -11.55 14.15 -15.58
CA LEU A 51 -10.20 14.46 -16.05
C LEU A 51 -10.18 14.78 -17.55
N PHE A 52 -10.97 14.06 -18.36
CA PHE A 52 -11.04 14.31 -19.79
C PHE A 52 -11.44 15.76 -20.10
N TYR A 53 -12.53 16.22 -19.48
CA TYR A 53 -13.09 17.55 -19.72
C TYR A 53 -12.44 18.65 -18.87
N VAL A 54 -12.31 18.44 -17.56
CA VAL A 54 -11.81 19.46 -16.62
C VAL A 54 -10.29 19.52 -16.62
N GLY A 55 -9.63 18.40 -16.86
CA GLY A 55 -8.17 18.32 -16.96
C GLY A 55 -7.60 18.76 -18.31
N GLY A 56 -8.45 19.08 -19.30
CA GLY A 56 -8.00 19.47 -20.65
C GLY A 56 -7.31 18.33 -21.40
N TYR A 57 -7.71 17.09 -21.13
CA TYR A 57 -7.18 15.93 -21.83
C TYR A 57 -7.76 15.81 -23.23
N ASP A 58 -8.86 16.47 -23.56
CA ASP A 58 -9.32 16.62 -24.94
C ASP A 58 -8.29 17.33 -25.84
N GLU A 59 -7.55 18.30 -25.30
CA GLU A 59 -6.46 19.01 -26.01
C GLU A 59 -5.14 18.24 -26.00
N SER A 60 -4.82 17.59 -24.87
CA SER A 60 -3.56 16.85 -24.72
C SER A 60 -3.63 15.41 -25.24
N PHE A 61 -4.82 14.86 -25.51
CA PHE A 61 -4.96 13.47 -25.95
C PHE A 61 -4.27 13.22 -27.30
N ASP A 62 -3.26 12.37 -27.23
CA ASP A 62 -2.63 11.74 -28.38
C ASP A 62 -2.90 10.25 -28.32
N LEU A 63 -3.31 9.66 -29.45
CA LEU A 63 -3.74 8.27 -29.50
C LEU A 63 -2.63 7.29 -29.12
N PHE A 64 -1.36 7.69 -29.21
CA PHE A 64 -0.21 6.80 -28.98
C PHE A 64 0.55 7.18 -27.72
N VAL A 65 0.99 8.44 -27.60
CA VAL A 65 1.89 8.87 -26.52
C VAL A 65 1.23 8.72 -25.16
N LEU A 66 -0.01 9.20 -25.03
CA LEU A 66 -0.70 9.21 -23.75
C LEU A 66 -1.03 7.78 -23.28
N PRO A 67 -1.73 6.92 -24.07
CA PRO A 67 -1.94 5.54 -23.68
C PRO A 67 -0.63 4.78 -23.41
N ALA A 68 0.39 4.90 -24.27
CA ALA A 68 1.64 4.15 -24.08
C ALA A 68 2.31 4.50 -22.75
N THR A 69 2.37 5.79 -22.40
CA THR A 69 2.98 6.24 -21.14
C THR A 69 2.13 5.91 -19.92
N THR A 70 0.79 5.88 -20.04
CA THR A 70 -0.11 5.37 -18.98
C THR A 70 0.11 3.89 -18.71
N HIS A 71 0.18 3.04 -19.74
CA HIS A 71 0.45 1.62 -19.55
C HIS A 71 1.85 1.39 -18.98
N LEU A 72 2.85 2.11 -19.49
CA LEU A 72 4.22 2.04 -18.98
C LEU A 72 4.28 2.39 -17.50
N ALA A 73 3.57 3.45 -17.07
CA ALA A 73 3.49 3.79 -15.65
C ALA A 73 2.80 2.68 -14.84
N VAL A 74 1.66 2.14 -15.29
CA VAL A 74 0.99 1.05 -14.57
C VAL A 74 1.92 -0.15 -14.38
N VAL A 75 2.58 -0.60 -15.45
CA VAL A 75 3.54 -1.73 -15.37
C VAL A 75 4.72 -1.37 -14.49
N GLY A 76 5.34 -0.21 -14.72
CA GLY A 76 6.51 0.25 -13.99
C GLY A 76 6.26 0.37 -12.49
N TYR A 77 5.15 0.98 -12.09
CA TYR A 77 4.76 1.07 -10.68
C TYR A 77 4.45 -0.30 -10.07
N SER A 78 3.80 -1.20 -10.83
CA SER A 78 3.53 -2.56 -10.37
C SER A 78 4.82 -3.33 -10.10
N LEU A 79 5.82 -3.21 -10.96
CA LEU A 79 7.14 -3.81 -10.74
C LEU A 79 7.88 -3.14 -9.59
N LEU A 80 7.79 -1.81 -9.48
CA LEU A 80 8.43 -1.04 -8.42
C LEU A 80 7.89 -1.45 -7.03
N ALA A 81 6.59 -1.73 -6.94
CA ALA A 81 5.93 -2.18 -5.72
C ALA A 81 6.41 -3.56 -5.24
N GLU A 82 7.04 -4.38 -6.09
CA GLU A 82 7.56 -5.70 -5.69
C GLU A 82 8.97 -5.67 -5.10
N PHE A 83 9.68 -4.54 -5.18
CA PHE A 83 11.01 -4.44 -4.60
C PHE A 83 10.91 -4.29 -3.07
N GLU A 84 11.35 -5.31 -2.35
CA GLU A 84 11.39 -5.32 -0.86
C GLU A 84 12.15 -4.12 -0.29
N ASP A 85 13.22 -3.69 -0.99
CA ASP A 85 14.01 -2.50 -0.66
C ASP A 85 13.23 -1.19 -0.69
N LEU A 86 12.02 -1.17 -1.26
CA LEU A 86 11.16 0.01 -1.35
C LEU A 86 9.97 -0.04 -0.39
N HIS A 87 9.81 -1.12 0.40
CA HIS A 87 8.75 -1.26 1.41
C HIS A 87 9.06 -0.52 2.71
N TYR A 88 9.30 0.79 2.61
CA TYR A 88 9.59 1.64 3.77
C TYR A 88 8.54 2.71 4.01
N SER A 89 8.20 2.91 5.28
CA SER A 89 7.25 3.95 5.69
C SER A 89 7.90 5.34 5.68
N LEU A 90 7.13 6.38 5.36
CA LEU A 90 7.57 7.79 5.40
C LEU A 90 8.12 8.25 6.76
N PRO A 91 7.53 7.89 7.92
CA PRO A 91 8.07 8.28 9.23
C PRO A 91 9.51 7.81 9.46
N GLN A 92 9.94 6.77 8.75
CA GLN A 92 11.25 6.17 8.82
C GLN A 92 12.22 6.69 7.73
N ILE A 93 11.97 7.87 7.15
CA ILE A 93 12.80 8.43 6.06
C ILE A 93 14.30 8.48 6.39
N LYS A 94 14.65 8.69 7.66
CA LYS A 94 16.05 8.73 8.13
C LYS A 94 16.73 7.35 8.07
N SER A 95 15.96 6.27 8.19
CA SER A 95 16.47 4.90 8.14
C SER A 95 16.27 4.23 6.77
N TRP A 96 15.82 4.96 5.75
CA TRP A 96 15.70 4.41 4.40
C TRP A 96 17.05 3.94 3.86
N PRO A 97 17.10 2.76 3.21
CA PRO A 97 18.29 2.31 2.51
C PRO A 97 18.61 3.26 1.35
N TRP A 98 19.85 3.18 0.86
CA TRP A 98 20.31 4.04 -0.24
C TRP A 98 19.45 3.87 -1.51
N THR A 99 19.03 2.63 -1.82
CA THR A 99 18.18 2.30 -2.97
C THR A 99 16.85 3.07 -2.93
N MET A 100 16.13 3.02 -1.81
CA MET A 100 14.90 3.79 -1.61
C MET A 100 15.12 5.31 -1.71
N ARG A 101 16.21 5.84 -1.13
CA ARG A 101 16.54 7.27 -1.25
C ARG A 101 16.79 7.70 -2.69
N LEU A 102 17.47 6.85 -3.46
CA LEU A 102 17.74 7.11 -4.88
C LEU A 102 16.45 7.10 -5.68
N VAL A 103 15.58 6.09 -5.49
CA VAL A 103 14.28 6.01 -6.18
C VAL A 103 13.40 7.21 -5.81
N ALA A 104 13.26 7.52 -4.52
CA ALA A 104 12.48 8.65 -4.06
C ALA A 104 13.05 10.00 -4.56
N GLY A 105 14.37 10.17 -4.49
CA GLY A 105 15.06 11.35 -5.02
C GLY A 105 14.89 11.50 -6.53
N GLY A 106 14.98 10.40 -7.28
CA GLY A 106 14.72 10.36 -8.72
C GLY A 106 13.27 10.72 -9.05
N ALA A 107 12.29 10.20 -8.30
CA ALA A 107 10.89 10.55 -8.47
C ALA A 107 10.63 12.03 -8.18
N VAL A 108 11.19 12.58 -7.09
CA VAL A 108 11.08 14.02 -6.77
C VAL A 108 11.71 14.87 -7.87
N LEU A 109 12.90 14.49 -8.33
CA LEU A 109 13.58 15.20 -9.42
C LEU A 109 12.75 15.18 -10.71
N LEU A 110 12.18 14.03 -11.06
CA LEU A 110 11.32 13.89 -12.24
C LEU A 110 10.08 14.79 -12.16
N VAL A 111 9.40 14.80 -11.01
CA VAL A 111 8.25 15.68 -10.78
C VAL A 111 8.65 17.15 -10.85
N LEU A 112 9.78 17.54 -10.29
CA LEU A 112 10.30 18.91 -10.37
C LEU A 112 10.61 19.32 -11.81
N LEU A 113 11.25 18.45 -12.60
CA LEU A 113 11.56 18.71 -14.01
C LEU A 113 10.29 18.93 -14.83
N PHE A 114 9.29 18.04 -14.68
CA PHE A 114 8.00 18.23 -15.35
C PHE A 114 7.28 19.48 -14.87
N SER A 115 7.34 19.81 -13.58
CA SER A 115 6.74 21.03 -13.03
C SER A 115 7.37 22.28 -13.65
N ILE A 116 8.70 22.33 -13.75
CA ILE A 116 9.43 23.46 -14.38
C ILE A 116 9.04 23.59 -15.85
N LEU A 117 9.06 22.49 -16.61
CA LEU A 117 8.65 22.48 -18.02
C LEU A 117 7.21 22.95 -18.18
N HIS A 118 6.32 22.50 -17.30
CA HIS A 118 4.91 22.83 -17.35
C HIS A 118 4.67 24.33 -17.03
N VAL A 119 5.34 24.87 -16.02
CA VAL A 119 5.34 26.32 -15.73
C VAL A 119 5.91 27.12 -16.89
N HIS A 120 6.99 26.65 -17.52
CA HIS A 120 7.55 27.29 -18.71
C HIS A 120 6.51 27.37 -19.84
N TYR A 121 5.85 26.25 -20.16
CA TYR A 121 4.80 26.23 -21.18
C TYR A 121 3.62 27.14 -20.83
N ALA A 122 3.19 27.17 -19.58
CA ALA A 122 2.14 28.08 -19.12
C ALA A 122 2.53 29.55 -19.30
N ILE A 123 3.77 29.92 -18.96
CA ILE A 123 4.29 31.28 -19.17
C ILE A 123 4.29 31.63 -20.66
N THR A 124 4.69 30.70 -21.53
CA THR A 124 4.69 30.96 -22.98
C THR A 124 3.29 31.12 -23.56
N LEU A 125 2.30 30.39 -23.04
CA LEU A 125 0.94 30.38 -23.59
C LEU A 125 0.06 31.50 -23.02
N TRP A 126 0.11 31.73 -21.71
CA TRP A 126 -0.78 32.66 -21.01
C TRP A 126 -0.08 33.92 -20.51
N GLY A 127 1.24 34.00 -20.66
CA GLY A 127 2.05 35.07 -20.11
C GLY A 127 2.40 34.87 -18.63
N PHE A 128 3.50 35.50 -18.21
CA PHE A 128 4.08 35.31 -16.88
C PHE A 128 3.10 35.56 -15.72
N ARG A 129 2.30 36.63 -15.80
CA ARG A 129 1.38 37.01 -14.71
C ARG A 129 0.25 36.01 -14.51
N ILE A 130 -0.37 35.56 -15.60
CA ILE A 130 -1.51 34.62 -15.55
C ILE A 130 -1.01 33.23 -15.16
N ALA A 131 0.12 32.80 -15.73
CA ALA A 131 0.75 31.56 -15.33
C ALA A 131 1.12 31.59 -13.85
N LEU A 132 1.94 32.54 -13.39
CA LEU A 132 2.35 32.58 -11.99
C LEU A 132 1.16 32.69 -11.03
N GLY A 133 0.19 33.58 -11.33
CA GLY A 133 -1.02 33.74 -10.52
C GLY A 133 -1.89 32.49 -10.48
N GLY A 134 -2.09 31.84 -11.64
CA GLY A 134 -2.84 30.58 -11.74
C GLY A 134 -2.18 29.45 -10.96
N TYR A 135 -0.86 29.27 -11.07
CA TYR A 135 -0.17 28.21 -10.33
C TYR A 135 -0.13 28.48 -8.84
N LEU A 136 0.18 29.71 -8.40
CA LEU A 136 0.12 30.06 -6.97
C LEU A 136 -1.29 29.88 -6.41
N ALA A 137 -2.32 30.30 -7.14
CA ALA A 137 -3.69 30.07 -6.72
C ALA A 137 -4.01 28.57 -6.60
N THR A 138 -3.62 27.78 -7.59
CA THR A 138 -4.02 26.36 -7.60
C THR A 138 -3.17 25.50 -6.64
N PHE A 139 -1.88 25.77 -6.48
CA PHE A 139 -0.99 25.01 -5.59
C PHE A 139 -1.03 25.46 -4.13
N LEU A 140 -1.32 26.75 -3.86
CA LEU A 140 -1.36 27.27 -2.50
C LEU A 140 -2.80 27.49 -2.03
N ILE A 141 -3.62 28.19 -2.82
CA ILE A 141 -4.96 28.60 -2.37
C ILE A 141 -5.90 27.38 -2.35
N LEU A 142 -5.88 26.52 -3.36
CA LEU A 142 -6.82 25.40 -3.42
C LEU A 142 -6.61 24.38 -2.28
N PRO A 143 -5.40 23.87 -1.98
CA PRO A 143 -5.18 23.02 -0.82
C PRO A 143 -5.50 23.70 0.51
N CYS A 144 -5.18 25.00 0.65
CA CYS A 144 -5.54 25.77 1.85
C CYS A 144 -7.05 25.90 2.01
N LEU A 145 -7.79 26.18 0.93
CA LEU A 145 -9.25 26.27 0.95
C LEU A 145 -9.90 24.92 1.23
N THR A 146 -9.42 23.85 0.59
CA THR A 146 -9.88 22.48 0.87
C THR A 146 -9.60 22.11 2.32
N GLY A 147 -8.40 22.41 2.84
CA GLY A 147 -8.05 22.19 4.24
C GLY A 147 -8.93 22.99 5.20
N LEU A 148 -9.21 24.26 4.90
CA LEU A 148 -10.11 25.10 5.69
C LEU A 148 -11.56 24.58 5.67
N LEU A 149 -12.04 24.14 4.51
CA LEU A 149 -13.36 23.56 4.35
C LEU A 149 -13.48 22.24 5.13
N CYS A 150 -12.49 21.35 5.01
CA CYS A 150 -12.43 20.12 5.81
C CYS A 150 -12.42 20.44 7.31
N TYR A 151 -11.62 21.41 7.74
CA TYR A 151 -11.62 21.85 9.14
C TYR A 151 -12.98 22.39 9.59
N ALA A 152 -13.65 23.19 8.77
CA ALA A 152 -14.97 23.73 9.06
C ALA A 152 -16.04 22.63 9.17
N LEU A 153 -16.01 21.63 8.27
CA LEU A 153 -16.91 20.48 8.31
C LEU A 153 -16.71 19.64 9.56
N VAL A 154 -15.46 19.29 9.88
CA VAL A 154 -15.12 18.54 11.10
C VAL A 154 -15.52 19.30 12.35
N ARG A 155 -15.30 20.62 12.39
CA ARG A 155 -15.74 21.47 13.49
C ARG A 155 -17.28 21.50 13.61
N ASN A 156 -17.99 21.61 12.51
CA ASN A 156 -19.45 21.62 12.50
C ASN A 156 -20.04 20.27 12.95
N GLU A 157 -19.44 19.15 12.55
CA GLU A 157 -19.81 17.82 13.03
C GLU A 157 -19.57 17.65 14.54
N ARG A 158 -18.48 18.25 15.06
CA ARG A 158 -18.20 18.30 16.49
C ARG A 158 -19.22 19.16 17.25
N ASP A 159 -19.49 20.37 16.76
CA ASP A 159 -20.38 21.32 17.42
C ASP A 159 -21.86 20.87 17.38
N SER A 160 -22.26 20.10 16.36
CA SER A 160 -23.60 19.52 16.24
C SER A 160 -23.84 18.30 17.15
N GLY A 161 -22.81 17.82 17.87
CA GLY A 161 -22.93 16.68 18.77
C GLY A 161 -23.21 15.34 18.07
N ILE A 162 -23.11 15.30 16.74
CA ILE A 162 -23.29 14.09 15.92
C ILE A 162 -22.04 13.19 16.02
N VAL A 163 -20.87 13.79 16.19
CA VAL A 163 -19.60 13.09 16.44
C VAL A 163 -19.18 13.36 17.88
N GLY A 164 -19.06 12.28 18.68
CA GLY A 164 -18.60 12.38 20.07
C GLY A 164 -17.23 13.09 20.18
N ASP A 165 -16.97 13.72 21.32
CA ASP A 165 -15.80 14.57 21.58
C ASP A 165 -14.46 13.98 21.05
N VAL A 166 -13.94 14.57 19.97
CA VAL A 166 -12.57 14.35 19.50
C VAL A 166 -11.62 15.17 20.37
N GLU A 167 -11.16 14.59 21.47
CA GLU A 167 -10.03 15.13 22.23
C GLU A 167 -8.75 14.89 21.43
N VAL A 168 -8.15 15.96 20.91
CA VAL A 168 -6.79 15.94 20.32
C VAL A 168 -5.81 15.77 21.46
N GLU A 169 -5.70 14.54 21.95
CA GLU A 169 -4.79 14.19 23.01
C GLU A 169 -3.38 14.02 22.41
N LEU A 170 -2.62 15.12 22.38
CA LEU A 170 -1.18 15.09 22.16
C LEU A 170 -0.52 14.33 23.33
N SER A 171 -0.53 13.00 23.26
CA SER A 171 0.30 12.06 24.01
C SER A 171 0.36 12.26 25.55
N SER A 172 -0.77 12.40 26.21
CA SER A 172 -0.82 12.21 27.68
C SER A 172 -0.43 10.77 28.08
N THR A 173 -0.63 9.80 27.17
CA THR A 173 -0.25 8.40 27.34
C THR A 173 1.26 8.22 27.46
N ALA A 174 2.05 9.09 26.81
CA ALA A 174 3.50 9.14 27.02
C ALA A 174 3.84 9.70 28.42
N ARG A 175 3.09 10.68 28.92
CA ARG A 175 3.26 11.18 30.31
C ARG A 175 2.82 10.17 31.37
N ALA A 176 1.76 9.42 31.14
CA ALA A 176 1.28 8.41 32.08
C ALA A 176 2.21 7.18 32.15
N LEU A 177 2.84 6.82 31.03
CA LEU A 177 3.85 5.75 31.00
C LEU A 177 5.22 6.20 31.54
N LEU A 178 5.60 7.47 31.36
CA LEU A 178 6.83 8.04 31.95
C LEU A 178 6.72 8.32 33.45
N ASN A 179 5.53 8.63 33.96
CA ASN A 179 5.31 8.94 35.37
C ASN A 179 4.85 7.74 36.21
N ARG A 180 4.81 6.52 35.66
CA ARG A 180 4.50 5.34 36.48
C ARG A 180 5.67 5.09 37.44
N PRO A 181 5.49 5.27 38.77
CA PRO A 181 6.54 4.97 39.72
C PRO A 181 6.87 3.48 39.59
N ARG A 182 8.15 3.19 39.38
CA ARG A 182 8.66 1.82 39.35
C ARG A 182 8.43 1.22 40.74
N THR A 183 7.34 0.47 40.90
CA THR A 183 7.08 -0.28 42.12
C THR A 183 8.03 -1.47 42.12
N ASP A 184 9.17 -1.29 42.79
CA ASP A 184 10.09 -2.36 43.12
C ASP A 184 9.34 -3.43 43.91
N THR A 185 9.04 -4.54 43.24
CA THR A 185 8.41 -5.71 43.84
C THR A 185 9.50 -6.51 44.53
N GLY A 186 9.82 -6.09 45.75
CA GLY A 186 10.66 -6.83 46.69
C GLY A 186 9.82 -7.47 47.79
N ALA A 187 10.02 -8.78 47.96
CA ALA A 187 9.70 -9.61 49.14
C ALA A 187 8.21 -9.97 49.35
N SER A 188 7.82 -11.15 49.83
CA SER A 188 8.42 -12.49 50.01
C SER A 188 7.36 -13.34 50.74
N THR A 189 7.39 -14.68 50.56
CA THR A 189 6.82 -15.73 51.43
C THR A 189 5.28 -15.82 51.53
N SER A 190 4.61 -16.97 51.49
CA SER A 190 4.95 -18.31 51.99
C SER A 190 4.06 -19.44 51.41
N ALA A 191 4.69 -20.60 51.17
CA ALA A 191 4.23 -21.97 51.46
C ALA A 191 2.91 -22.55 50.86
N SER A 192 3.04 -23.48 49.91
CA SER A 192 2.54 -24.87 50.02
C SER A 192 3.10 -25.69 48.84
N SER A 193 4.02 -26.61 49.11
CA SER A 193 3.80 -28.08 49.12
C SER A 193 3.53 -28.68 47.73
N SER A 194 4.31 -29.72 47.38
CA SER A 194 4.19 -30.63 46.22
C SER A 194 4.90 -30.25 44.90
N ARG A 195 6.24 -30.12 44.91
CA ARG A 195 7.02 -30.29 43.66
C ARG A 195 8.47 -30.75 43.83
N GLN A 196 8.81 -31.34 44.98
CA GLN A 196 10.17 -31.74 45.34
C GLN A 196 10.53 -33.19 44.98
N ASP A 197 9.78 -33.85 44.08
CA ASP A 197 10.05 -35.25 43.68
C ASP A 197 10.36 -35.46 42.18
N ARG A 198 10.34 -34.41 41.35
CA ARG A 198 10.66 -34.55 39.91
C ARG A 198 12.10 -34.21 39.52
N SER A 199 12.87 -33.48 40.34
CA SER A 199 14.23 -33.08 39.96
C SER A 199 15.32 -34.13 40.25
N LYS A 200 15.04 -35.17 41.03
CA LYS A 200 16.00 -36.25 41.30
C LYS A 200 16.04 -37.36 40.24
N ARG A 201 15.08 -37.41 39.30
CA ARG A 201 15.07 -38.41 38.21
C ARG A 201 15.71 -37.95 36.90
N GLN A 202 16.01 -36.66 36.73
CA GLN A 202 16.60 -36.14 35.49
C GLN A 202 18.13 -35.98 35.54
N ALA A 203 18.76 -36.19 36.70
CA ALA A 203 20.22 -36.12 36.85
C ALA A 203 20.94 -37.48 36.66
N ALA A 204 20.22 -38.56 36.32
CA ALA A 204 20.77 -39.92 36.20
C ALA A 204 20.97 -40.39 34.74
N ASN A 205 20.65 -39.58 33.73
CA ASN A 205 20.63 -40.02 32.32
C ASN A 205 21.62 -39.28 31.39
N SER A 206 22.60 -38.56 31.94
CA SER A 206 23.56 -37.76 31.17
C SER A 206 25.03 -38.21 31.32
N ARG A 207 25.27 -39.46 31.75
CA ARG A 207 26.62 -40.05 31.83
C ARG A 207 26.69 -41.45 31.21
N GLN A 208 26.52 -41.53 29.89
CA GLN A 208 26.91 -42.62 28.99
C GLN A 208 26.35 -42.21 27.62
N ALA A 209 27.06 -42.09 26.50
CA ALA A 209 28.42 -42.46 26.17
C ALA A 209 28.91 -41.50 25.08
N SER A 210 30.17 -41.06 25.22
CA SER A 210 30.97 -40.56 24.12
C SER A 210 31.47 -41.73 23.27
N LYS A 211 32.01 -41.37 22.09
CA LYS A 211 33.15 -42.00 21.40
C LYS A 211 32.81 -42.55 20.02
N VAL A 212 33.04 -41.72 18.99
CA VAL A 212 33.54 -42.16 17.68
C VAL A 212 34.53 -41.10 17.19
N ASP A 213 35.80 -41.50 17.13
CA ASP A 213 36.91 -40.84 16.44
C ASP A 213 36.78 -41.07 14.93
N GLY A 214 37.37 -40.20 14.12
CA GLY A 214 37.52 -40.41 12.68
C GLY A 214 38.06 -39.20 11.95
N ASP A 215 39.39 -39.06 11.97
CA ASP A 215 40.18 -38.25 11.05
C ASP A 215 39.95 -38.71 9.60
N GLU A 216 39.96 -37.78 8.64
CA GLU A 216 40.61 -37.98 7.34
C GLU A 216 40.77 -36.63 6.60
N GLU A 217 42.03 -36.29 6.33
CA GLU A 217 42.48 -35.28 5.37
C GLU A 217 42.19 -35.77 3.95
N GLU A 218 41.71 -34.91 3.04
CA GLU A 218 42.23 -34.94 1.67
C GLU A 218 42.09 -33.58 0.97
N SER A 219 43.24 -33.00 0.69
CA SER A 219 43.48 -31.95 -0.30
C SER A 219 43.24 -32.47 -1.73
N VAL A 220 42.92 -31.61 -2.69
CA VAL A 220 43.67 -31.42 -3.96
C VAL A 220 42.89 -30.62 -5.04
N ALA A 221 43.66 -29.72 -5.66
CA ALA A 221 43.61 -29.18 -7.02
C ALA A 221 42.58 -28.12 -7.49
N MET A 222 43.21 -27.04 -7.94
CA MET A 222 42.78 -25.98 -8.85
C MET A 222 42.71 -26.42 -10.34
N LEU A 223 41.78 -25.75 -11.06
CA LEU A 223 41.81 -25.26 -12.47
C LEU A 223 41.73 -26.29 -13.64
N PRO A 224 41.41 -25.89 -14.91
CA PRO A 224 40.91 -24.61 -15.48
C PRO A 224 39.74 -24.72 -16.54
N SER A 225 39.23 -23.54 -16.94
CA SER A 225 38.82 -23.04 -18.29
C SER A 225 38.49 -23.98 -19.47
N ALA A 226 37.32 -23.75 -20.11
CA ALA A 226 37.02 -23.61 -21.57
C ALA A 226 35.50 -23.86 -21.78
N ALA A 227 34.68 -22.94 -22.31
CA ALA A 227 34.48 -22.59 -23.73
C ALA A 227 34.07 -23.78 -24.62
N GLN A 228 32.78 -23.82 -25.02
CA GLN A 228 32.21 -24.22 -26.33
C GLN A 228 30.67 -24.35 -26.19
N GLU A 229 29.89 -23.57 -26.94
CA GLU A 229 29.23 -23.91 -28.23
C GLU A 229 27.98 -24.80 -28.00
N GLU A 230 26.79 -24.22 -28.18
CA GLU A 230 25.90 -24.45 -29.32
C GLU A 230 25.16 -25.80 -29.20
N ASP A 231 23.86 -25.73 -28.93
CA ASP A 231 22.88 -26.65 -29.51
C ASP A 231 21.50 -25.96 -29.52
N GLU A 232 21.15 -25.49 -30.72
CA GLU A 232 19.77 -25.37 -31.17
C GLU A 232 19.20 -26.79 -31.29
N ASP A 233 17.99 -27.02 -30.75
CA ASP A 233 16.98 -27.99 -31.23
C ASP A 233 16.11 -28.49 -30.07
N ALA A 234 15.03 -27.76 -29.79
CA ALA A 234 13.86 -28.31 -29.10
C ALA A 234 12.59 -27.50 -29.43
N LEU A 235 12.32 -27.34 -30.73
CA LEU A 235 10.97 -27.08 -31.25
C LEU A 235 10.28 -28.43 -31.41
N ASP A 236 9.67 -28.95 -30.33
CA ASP A 236 8.55 -29.91 -30.39
C ASP A 236 8.07 -30.24 -28.97
N ALA A 237 7.32 -29.32 -28.36
CA ALA A 237 6.54 -29.59 -27.14
C ALA A 237 5.39 -28.58 -26.98
N LEU A 238 4.56 -28.43 -28.01
CA LEU A 238 3.26 -27.75 -27.94
C LEU A 238 2.15 -28.68 -28.43
N ASP A 239 1.95 -29.80 -27.75
CA ASP A 239 0.64 -30.48 -27.75
C ASP A 239 0.50 -31.46 -26.57
N ARG A 240 0.14 -30.92 -25.40
CA ARG A 240 -0.54 -31.66 -24.30
C ARG A 240 -0.94 -30.70 -23.19
N PHE A 241 -2.06 -29.99 -23.40
CA PHE A 241 -2.85 -29.51 -22.29
C PHE A 241 -3.66 -30.71 -21.76
N ASP A 242 -3.06 -31.43 -20.81
CA ASP A 242 -3.77 -32.46 -20.05
C ASP A 242 -4.26 -31.85 -18.73
N GLU A 243 -5.57 -31.84 -18.57
CA GLU A 243 -6.29 -31.52 -17.34
C GLU A 243 -5.94 -32.56 -16.28
N THR A 244 -4.99 -32.28 -15.38
CA THR A 244 -4.98 -32.85 -14.03
C THR A 244 -4.00 -32.08 -13.14
N SER A 245 -4.38 -30.87 -12.69
CA SER A 245 -3.69 -30.26 -11.55
C SER A 245 -4.12 -31.02 -10.28
N SER A 246 -3.27 -31.96 -9.90
CA SER A 246 -3.24 -32.60 -8.60
C SER A 246 -3.42 -31.56 -7.49
N LEU A 247 -4.56 -31.66 -6.81
CA LEU A 247 -4.83 -31.01 -5.54
C LEU A 247 -3.65 -31.25 -4.61
N ARG A 248 -2.93 -30.16 -4.30
CA ARG A 248 -2.00 -30.11 -3.18
C ARG A 248 -2.85 -30.37 -1.93
N ASN A 249 -2.68 -31.55 -1.32
CA ASN A 249 -3.31 -31.93 -0.06
C ASN A 249 -2.92 -30.94 1.03
N VAL A 250 -3.72 -29.89 1.21
CA VAL A 250 -3.75 -29.11 2.45
C VAL A 250 -4.57 -29.96 3.44
N PRO A 251 -4.02 -30.37 4.59
CA PRO A 251 -4.79 -31.11 5.57
C PRO A 251 -5.99 -30.25 6.01
N PRO A 252 -7.18 -30.86 6.16
CA PRO A 252 -8.36 -30.14 6.60
C PRO A 252 -8.10 -29.52 7.98
N VAL A 253 -8.31 -28.21 8.09
CA VAL A 253 -8.40 -27.53 9.38
C VAL A 253 -9.60 -28.11 10.12
N PRO A 254 -9.45 -28.65 11.35
CA PRO A 254 -10.58 -29.13 12.12
C PRO A 254 -11.51 -27.96 12.44
N LEU A 255 -12.68 -27.92 11.80
CA LEU A 255 -13.81 -27.14 12.27
C LEU A 255 -14.48 -27.91 13.42
N GLU A 256 -13.85 -27.86 14.59
CA GLU A 256 -14.44 -28.36 15.82
C GLU A 256 -15.41 -27.29 16.36
N HIS A 257 -16.61 -27.27 15.79
CA HIS A 257 -17.74 -26.53 16.32
C HIS A 257 -18.36 -27.34 17.47
N ASP A 258 -17.68 -27.37 18.63
CA ASP A 258 -18.23 -27.94 19.87
C ASP A 258 -19.29 -26.97 20.43
N ILE A 259 -20.52 -27.05 19.92
CA ILE A 259 -21.69 -26.41 20.52
C ILE A 259 -22.08 -27.24 21.73
N ARG A 260 -21.44 -27.00 22.87
CA ARG A 260 -21.96 -27.42 24.17
C ARG A 260 -23.00 -26.43 24.65
N PRO A 261 -24.24 -26.87 24.97
CA PRO A 261 -25.19 -26.01 25.67
C PRO A 261 -24.76 -25.89 27.13
N HIS A 262 -24.12 -24.79 27.49
CA HIS A 262 -23.92 -24.42 28.89
C HIS A 262 -25.23 -23.86 29.46
N THR A 263 -26.09 -24.77 29.95
CA THR A 263 -27.09 -24.44 30.97
C THR A 263 -26.37 -24.22 32.29
N GLY A 264 -25.98 -22.96 32.53
CA GLY A 264 -25.39 -22.51 33.78
C GLY A 264 -25.97 -21.17 34.16
N ILE A 265 -27.00 -21.21 35.02
CA ILE A 265 -27.56 -20.05 35.72
C ILE A 265 -26.44 -19.46 36.59
N LEU A 266 -25.92 -18.29 36.20
CA LEU A 266 -25.18 -17.42 37.11
C LEU A 266 -25.56 -15.97 36.85
N THR A 267 -26.26 -15.42 37.83
CA THR A 267 -26.49 -14.00 38.06
C THR A 267 -25.15 -13.25 38.05
N THR A 268 -24.85 -12.58 36.94
CA THR A 268 -23.80 -11.55 36.88
C THR A 268 -24.42 -10.20 37.24
N PRO A 269 -23.77 -9.38 38.09
CA PRO A 269 -24.21 -8.02 38.35
C PRO A 269 -24.19 -7.25 37.03
N ALA A 270 -25.18 -6.38 36.85
CA ALA A 270 -25.33 -5.49 35.71
C ALA A 270 -23.97 -5.02 35.21
N ALA A 271 -23.51 -5.61 34.10
CA ALA A 271 -22.45 -5.04 33.31
C ALA A 271 -23.03 -3.71 32.84
N VAL A 272 -22.63 -2.65 33.53
CA VAL A 272 -22.73 -1.30 33.01
C VAL A 272 -21.91 -1.38 31.74
N THR A 273 -22.59 -1.65 30.63
CA THR A 273 -22.13 -1.35 29.30
C THR A 273 -22.05 0.17 29.28
N THR A 274 -20.99 0.71 29.87
CA THR A 274 -20.43 1.97 29.44
C THR A 274 -20.19 1.74 27.97
N LEU A 275 -21.18 2.15 27.16
CA LEU A 275 -21.03 2.62 25.79
C LEU A 275 -19.94 3.68 25.89
N GLY A 276 -18.68 3.23 25.98
CA GLY A 276 -17.54 4.06 25.76
C GLY A 276 -17.72 4.49 24.32
N LEU A 277 -18.17 5.73 24.14
CA LEU A 277 -18.01 6.42 22.88
C LEU A 277 -16.50 6.39 22.61
N GLY A 278 -16.08 5.36 21.87
CA GLY A 278 -14.72 5.21 21.41
C GLY A 278 -14.37 6.49 20.69
N ARG A 279 -13.28 7.12 21.12
CA ARG A 279 -12.77 8.32 20.49
C ARG A 279 -12.34 7.95 19.08
N THR A 280 -13.20 8.21 18.09
CA THR A 280 -12.88 8.03 16.69
C THR A 280 -11.78 9.00 16.32
N LYS A 281 -10.57 8.48 16.06
CA LYS A 281 -9.48 9.31 15.54
C LYS A 281 -9.72 9.50 14.05
N LEU A 282 -10.08 10.73 13.67
CA LEU A 282 -10.10 11.11 12.27
C LEU A 282 -8.66 11.16 11.75
N ARG A 283 -8.28 10.20 10.90
CA ARG A 283 -6.97 10.20 10.22
C ARG A 283 -7.16 10.72 8.81
N PHE A 284 -6.51 11.85 8.50
CA PHE A 284 -6.41 12.32 7.13
C PHE A 284 -5.31 11.53 6.41
N HIS A 285 -5.70 10.58 5.55
CA HIS A 285 -4.79 9.92 4.63
C HIS A 285 -5.04 10.48 3.24
N LEU A 286 -4.14 11.35 2.79
CA LEU A 286 -4.15 11.77 1.40
C LEU A 286 -3.74 10.56 0.55
N HIS A 287 -4.69 9.98 -0.16
CA HIS A 287 -4.40 8.83 -0.99
C HIS A 287 -3.56 9.25 -2.19
N HIS A 288 -2.58 8.42 -2.56
CA HIS A 288 -1.68 8.68 -3.67
C HIS A 288 -2.42 9.06 -4.97
N TYR A 289 -3.57 8.44 -5.27
CA TYR A 289 -4.37 8.77 -6.45
C TYR A 289 -4.88 10.23 -6.44
N GLN A 290 -5.12 10.82 -5.27
CA GLN A 290 -5.60 12.20 -5.15
C GLN A 290 -4.49 13.20 -5.52
N ILE A 291 -3.26 12.94 -5.07
CA ILE A 291 -2.08 13.72 -5.47
C ILE A 291 -1.93 13.66 -6.99
N PHE A 292 -2.04 12.46 -7.57
CA PHE A 292 -1.93 12.29 -9.02
C PHE A 292 -3.09 12.93 -9.79
N ALA A 293 -4.31 12.95 -9.24
CA ALA A 293 -5.43 13.67 -9.84
C ALA A 293 -5.16 15.18 -9.90
N TYR A 294 -4.58 15.76 -8.85
CA TYR A 294 -4.14 17.16 -8.89
C TYR A 294 -3.04 17.38 -9.93
N LEU A 295 -2.03 16.50 -10.00
CA LEU A 295 -0.96 16.60 -10.99
C LEU A 295 -1.50 16.46 -12.44
N ALA A 296 -2.49 15.60 -12.66
CA ALA A 296 -3.14 15.41 -13.95
C ALA A 296 -3.89 16.66 -14.44
N LEU A 297 -4.40 17.50 -13.53
CA LEU A 297 -4.97 18.81 -13.88
C LEU A 297 -3.91 19.80 -14.40
N PHE A 298 -2.61 19.49 -14.26
CA PHE A 298 -1.49 20.32 -14.70
C PHE A 298 -0.70 19.63 -15.83
N THR A 299 -1.39 18.98 -16.77
CA THR A 299 -0.73 18.43 -17.97
C THR A 299 -1.48 18.80 -19.25
N ARG A 300 -1.74 20.11 -19.39
CA ARG A 300 -2.68 20.73 -20.35
C ARG A 300 -2.12 21.08 -21.73
N PHE A 301 -0.89 20.69 -22.05
CA PHE A 301 -0.28 21.11 -23.32
C PHE A 301 -0.24 19.97 -24.33
N ALA A 302 -0.50 20.30 -25.59
CA ALA A 302 -0.36 19.39 -26.73
C ALA A 302 1.11 19.08 -27.09
N THR A 303 2.05 19.34 -26.18
CA THR A 303 3.47 19.04 -26.37
C THR A 303 3.77 17.61 -25.95
N PHE A 304 4.72 16.97 -26.63
CA PHE A 304 5.14 15.60 -26.35
C PHE A 304 5.46 15.36 -24.86
N TRP A 305 6.20 16.29 -24.23
CA TRP A 305 6.58 16.18 -22.82
C TRP A 305 5.40 16.32 -21.85
N SER A 306 4.46 17.23 -22.14
CA SER A 306 3.25 17.35 -21.32
C SER A 306 2.35 16.12 -21.45
N ARG A 307 2.24 15.55 -22.66
CA ARG A 307 1.51 14.29 -22.90
C ARG A 307 2.13 13.11 -22.18
N THR A 308 3.47 13.03 -22.17
CA THR A 308 4.21 12.01 -21.43
C THR A 308 3.97 12.15 -19.93
N ALA A 309 4.07 13.37 -19.39
CA ALA A 309 3.79 13.65 -17.97
C ALA A 309 2.35 13.30 -17.59
N ALA A 310 1.39 13.66 -18.45
CA ALA A 310 -0.03 13.35 -18.29
C ALA A 310 -0.24 11.84 -18.19
N GLY A 311 0.34 11.09 -19.12
CA GLY A 311 0.16 9.65 -19.18
C GLY A 311 0.81 8.96 -17.98
N LEU A 312 2.01 9.38 -17.57
CA LEU A 312 2.66 8.88 -16.37
C LEU A 312 1.82 9.13 -15.11
N ALA A 313 1.36 10.37 -14.90
CA ALA A 313 0.53 10.73 -13.75
C ALA A 313 -0.79 9.94 -13.74
N LEU A 314 -1.44 9.80 -14.90
CA LEU A 314 -2.67 9.03 -15.04
C LEU A 314 -2.44 7.53 -14.77
N GLY A 315 -1.32 6.97 -15.24
CA GLY A 315 -0.98 5.57 -14.99
C GLY A 315 -0.68 5.31 -13.52
N SER A 316 0.05 6.20 -12.84
CA SER A 316 0.25 6.12 -11.38
C SER A 316 -1.07 6.19 -10.61
N MET A 317 -2.00 7.05 -11.04
CA MET A 317 -3.33 7.15 -10.46
C MET A 317 -4.12 5.84 -10.63
N ILE A 318 -4.16 5.29 -11.84
CA ILE A 318 -4.89 4.04 -12.15
C ILE A 318 -4.26 2.85 -11.42
N HIS A 319 -2.94 2.76 -11.33
CA HIS A 319 -2.27 1.75 -10.52
C HIS A 319 -2.71 1.84 -9.05
N GLY A 320 -2.68 3.04 -8.46
CA GLY A 320 -3.12 3.24 -7.07
C GLY A 320 -4.59 2.88 -6.85
N LEU A 321 -5.47 3.24 -7.79
CA LEU A 321 -6.89 2.88 -7.74
C LEU A 321 -7.10 1.35 -7.85
N ALA A 322 -6.38 0.69 -8.77
CA ALA A 322 -6.53 -0.73 -8.98
C ALA A 322 -5.93 -1.57 -7.85
N ALA A 323 -4.78 -1.16 -7.30
CA ALA A 323 -4.13 -1.82 -6.17
C ALA A 323 -4.87 -1.61 -4.86
N TYR A 324 -5.13 -0.35 -4.49
CA TYR A 324 -5.60 0.01 -3.16
C TYR A 324 -7.09 0.32 -3.10
N GLY A 325 -7.68 0.74 -4.22
CA GLY A 325 -9.09 1.14 -4.29
C GLY A 325 -9.29 2.64 -4.12
N MET A 326 -10.56 3.06 -4.18
CA MET A 326 -10.99 4.40 -3.80
C MET A 326 -11.28 4.40 -2.31
N ASP A 327 -10.24 4.41 -1.49
CA ASP A 327 -10.43 4.59 -0.05
C ASP A 327 -11.09 5.95 0.20
N SER A 328 -12.01 5.99 1.16
CA SER A 328 -12.63 7.25 1.55
C SER A 328 -11.53 8.19 2.06
N LEU A 329 -11.58 9.45 1.62
CA LEU A 329 -10.70 10.52 2.13
C LEU A 329 -10.75 10.60 3.68
N PHE A 330 -11.85 10.11 4.26
CA PHE A 330 -12.10 9.98 5.68
C PHE A 330 -12.37 8.51 6.00
N ALA A 331 -11.44 7.83 6.66
CA ALA A 331 -11.67 6.51 7.25
C ALA A 331 -11.77 6.66 8.77
N TYR A 332 -12.79 6.04 9.37
CA TYR A 332 -12.92 5.96 10.83
C TYR A 332 -12.16 4.73 11.33
N GLU A 333 -11.48 4.84 12.47
CA GLU A 333 -10.59 3.80 13.02
C GLU A 333 -11.35 2.51 13.40
N ASP A 334 -12.68 2.60 13.57
CA ASP A 334 -13.53 1.50 14.01
C ASP A 334 -13.73 0.39 12.96
N ASP A 335 -13.42 0.66 11.68
CA ASP A 335 -13.58 -0.31 10.57
C ASP A 335 -12.36 -1.23 10.38
N LEU A 336 -11.30 -1.08 11.19
CA LEU A 336 -10.04 -1.85 11.10
C LEU A 336 -9.91 -2.96 12.16
N GLY A 337 -11.01 -3.27 12.87
CA GLY A 337 -11.08 -4.29 13.93
C GLY A 337 -11.15 -5.73 13.42
#